data_AF-A0A821ZW29-F1
#
_entry.id   AF-A0A821ZW29-F1
#
_cell.length_a   1.000
_cell.length_b   1.000
_cell.length_c   1.000
_cell.angle_alpha   90.00
_cell.angle_beta   90.00
_cell.angle_gamma   90.00
#
_symmetry.space_group_name_H-M   'P 1'
#
loop_
_entity.id
_entity.type
_entity.pdbx_description
1 polymer ?
#
loop_
_entity_poly.entity_id
_entity_poly.type
_entity_poly.pdbx_seq_one_letter_code
_entity_poly.pdbx_strand_id
1 'polypeptide(L)'
;ILTKHDKLFHRLNGIEWFKTNIDSSPFVSNQQVSSLIDEVEILVTDYFENENRKKAMQKLRVPPLTHIHKGIVTYRLGLLNGLFIVLLINLFVIYMLTRYSYKTTKQRKPIDWQTGIILYRSSLIFIIHFILIGINIIGWSSYGINHVLIFELDPRSHITHEEILEGASLSSLIWIISLIIFVLCEYHRLESHWQSMIFIFLIIFLLFNPLNIMHRSARY
;
A
#
# COMPACT_ATOMS: atom_id res chain seq x y z
N ILE A 1 -9.66 -10.05 -31.23
CA ILE A 1 -10.80 -9.31 -31.82
C ILE A 1 -11.64 -10.23 -32.71
N LEU A 2 -11.05 -10.86 -33.73
CA LEU A 2 -11.75 -11.80 -34.63
C LEU A 2 -12.41 -12.98 -33.90
N THR A 3 -11.72 -13.56 -32.91
CA THR A 3 -12.28 -14.58 -32.01
C THR A 3 -13.46 -14.08 -31.16
N LYS A 4 -13.54 -12.78 -30.86
CA LYS A 4 -14.67 -12.17 -30.14
C LYS A 4 -15.85 -11.93 -31.09
N HIS A 5 -15.57 -11.47 -32.31
CA HIS A 5 -16.56 -11.35 -33.40
C HIS A 5 -17.26 -12.69 -33.67
N ASP A 6 -16.49 -13.76 -33.87
CA ASP A 6 -17.02 -15.08 -34.20
C ASP A 6 -17.88 -15.68 -33.09
N LYS A 7 -17.54 -15.43 -31.82
CA LYS A 7 -18.36 -15.82 -30.65
C LYS A 7 -19.66 -15.03 -30.53
N LEU A 8 -19.66 -13.74 -30.85
CA LEU A 8 -20.84 -12.87 -30.75
C LEU A 8 -21.86 -13.12 -31.87
N PHE A 9 -21.38 -13.41 -33.08
CA PHE A 9 -22.23 -13.60 -34.25
C PHE A 9 -22.47 -15.06 -34.61
N HIS A 10 -21.91 -16.01 -33.84
CA HIS A 10 -21.98 -17.45 -34.09
C HIS A 10 -21.56 -17.84 -35.52
N ARG A 11 -20.44 -17.29 -35.99
CA ARG A 11 -19.87 -17.54 -37.34
C ARG A 11 -18.38 -17.87 -37.27
N LEU A 12 -17.82 -18.38 -38.37
CA LEU A 12 -16.39 -18.75 -38.49
C LEU A 12 -15.58 -17.82 -39.41
N ASN A 13 -16.24 -16.81 -39.97
CA ASN A 13 -15.68 -15.93 -41.00
C ASN A 13 -14.44 -15.16 -40.49
N GLY A 14 -14.37 -14.81 -39.20
CA GLY A 14 -13.24 -14.10 -38.63
C GLY A 14 -11.96 -14.95 -38.61
N ILE A 15 -12.08 -16.23 -38.24
CA ILE A 15 -10.96 -17.19 -38.28
C ILE A 15 -10.53 -17.49 -39.71
N GLU A 16 -11.46 -17.67 -40.65
CA GLU A 16 -11.13 -17.91 -42.06
C GLU A 16 -10.40 -16.72 -42.68
N TRP A 17 -10.87 -15.51 -42.40
CA TRP A 17 -10.22 -14.28 -42.84
C TRP A 17 -8.82 -14.13 -42.24
N PHE A 18 -8.63 -14.46 -40.96
CA PHE A 18 -7.33 -14.47 -40.29
C PHE A 18 -6.34 -15.42 -40.97
N LYS A 19 -6.75 -16.67 -41.22
CA LYS A 19 -5.89 -17.66 -41.88
C LYS A 19 -5.47 -17.23 -43.28
N THR A 20 -6.38 -16.61 -44.03
CA THR A 20 -6.12 -16.22 -45.41
C THR A 20 -5.22 -14.99 -45.50
N ASN A 21 -5.43 -14.00 -44.63
CA ASN A 21 -4.82 -12.66 -44.77
C ASN A 21 -3.69 -12.38 -43.78
N ILE A 22 -3.70 -13.02 -42.60
CA ILE A 22 -2.76 -12.71 -41.51
C ILE A 22 -1.73 -13.81 -41.33
N ASP A 23 -2.11 -15.10 -41.32
CA ASP A 23 -1.15 -16.19 -41.10
C ASP A 23 -0.03 -16.24 -42.16
N SER A 24 -0.35 -15.88 -43.40
CA SER A 24 0.59 -15.83 -44.54
C SER A 24 1.37 -14.51 -44.65
N SER A 25 1.07 -13.55 -43.78
CA SER A 25 1.62 -12.20 -43.90
C SER A 25 3.10 -12.13 -43.49
N PRO A 26 3.89 -11.20 -44.08
CA PRO A 26 5.31 -11.04 -43.76
C PRO A 26 5.56 -10.61 -42.31
N PHE A 27 4.59 -9.99 -41.64
CA PHE A 27 4.77 -9.59 -40.24
C PHE A 27 4.64 -10.76 -39.25
N VAL A 28 3.92 -11.83 -39.62
CA VAL A 28 3.81 -13.06 -38.81
C VAL A 28 4.97 -14.01 -39.08
N SER A 29 5.38 -14.13 -40.35
CA SER A 29 6.45 -15.05 -40.75
C SER A 29 7.87 -14.55 -40.42
N ASN A 30 8.02 -13.25 -40.16
CA ASN A 30 9.32 -12.67 -39.84
C ASN A 30 9.81 -13.07 -38.43
N GLN A 31 10.85 -13.89 -38.39
CA GLN A 31 11.50 -14.35 -37.15
C GLN A 31 12.59 -13.40 -36.62
N GLN A 32 12.89 -12.28 -37.31
CA GLN A 32 13.94 -11.34 -36.91
C GLN A 32 13.82 -10.88 -35.47
N VAL A 33 12.60 -10.64 -34.98
CA VAL A 33 12.37 -10.22 -33.59
C VAL A 33 12.80 -11.32 -32.61
N SER A 34 12.47 -12.59 -32.90
CA SER A 34 12.90 -13.72 -32.08
C SER A 34 14.42 -13.87 -32.08
N SER A 35 15.06 -13.74 -33.26
CA SER A 35 16.53 -13.75 -33.37
C SER A 35 17.17 -12.60 -32.58
N LEU A 36 16.59 -11.40 -32.64
CA LEU A 36 17.08 -10.24 -31.88
C LEU A 36 16.96 -10.47 -30.37
N ILE A 37 15.87 -11.09 -29.92
CA ILE A 37 15.67 -11.44 -28.50
C ILE A 37 16.78 -12.40 -28.06
N ASP A 38 17.07 -13.43 -28.85
CA ASP A 38 18.12 -14.41 -28.54
C ASP A 38 19.52 -13.75 -28.51
N GLU A 39 19.83 -12.87 -29.47
CA GLU A 39 21.09 -12.11 -29.49
C GLU A 39 21.25 -11.23 -28.25
N VAL A 40 20.20 -10.53 -27.83
CA VAL A 40 20.22 -9.71 -26.62
C VAL A 40 20.34 -10.59 -25.36
N GLU A 41 19.67 -11.75 -25.30
CA GLU A 41 19.81 -12.70 -24.18
C GLU A 41 21.27 -13.17 -24.01
N ILE A 42 21.95 -13.48 -25.12
CA ILE A 42 23.37 -13.89 -25.13
C ILE A 42 24.26 -12.74 -24.70
N LEU A 43 24.12 -11.57 -25.31
CA LEU A 43 24.96 -10.40 -25.04
C LEU A 43 24.86 -9.96 -23.56
N VAL A 44 23.67 -9.97 -22.99
CA VAL A 44 23.48 -9.65 -21.56
C VAL A 44 24.06 -10.71 -20.64
N THR A 45 23.99 -11.98 -21.01
CA THR A 45 24.59 -13.07 -20.22
C THR A 45 26.12 -12.97 -20.20
N ASP A 46 26.73 -12.70 -21.35
CA ASP A 46 28.19 -12.70 -21.52
C ASP A 46 28.83 -11.43 -20.92
N TYR A 47 28.27 -10.25 -21.22
CA TYR A 47 28.91 -8.98 -20.85
C TYR A 47 28.48 -8.44 -19.48
N PHE A 48 27.28 -8.77 -18.99
CA PHE A 48 26.73 -8.14 -17.77
C PHE A 48 26.61 -9.09 -16.57
N GLU A 49 26.57 -10.40 -16.77
CA GLU A 49 26.30 -11.38 -15.70
C GLU A 49 27.37 -12.47 -15.53
N ASN A 50 28.55 -12.32 -16.16
CA ASN A 50 29.67 -13.28 -16.09
C ASN A 50 29.21 -14.72 -16.38
N GLU A 51 28.57 -14.94 -17.53
CA GLU A 51 28.02 -16.23 -17.98
C GLU A 51 26.85 -16.78 -17.12
N ASN A 52 26.33 -16.00 -16.16
CA ASN A 52 25.19 -16.44 -15.35
C ASN A 52 23.85 -16.20 -16.05
N ARG A 53 23.50 -17.10 -16.97
CA ARG A 53 22.23 -17.04 -17.73
C ARG A 53 21.01 -16.88 -16.83
N LYS A 54 20.97 -17.52 -15.65
CA LYS A 54 19.80 -17.42 -14.74
C LYS A 54 19.59 -15.99 -14.25
N LYS A 55 20.66 -15.27 -13.90
CA LYS A 55 20.56 -13.87 -13.46
C LYS A 55 20.20 -12.93 -14.61
N ALA A 56 20.79 -13.15 -15.79
CA ALA A 56 20.46 -12.40 -17.00
C ALA A 56 18.98 -12.56 -17.36
N MET A 57 18.46 -13.79 -17.34
CA MET A 57 17.05 -14.06 -17.62
C MET A 57 16.11 -13.46 -16.58
N GLN A 58 16.49 -13.41 -15.30
CA GLN A 58 15.72 -12.70 -14.29
C GLN A 58 15.66 -11.18 -14.53
N LYS A 59 16.72 -10.58 -15.10
CA LYS A 59 16.78 -9.16 -15.44
C LYS A 59 16.12 -8.82 -16.77
N LEU A 60 16.07 -9.75 -17.73
CA LEU A 60 15.45 -9.52 -19.04
C LEU A 60 13.97 -9.88 -19.04
N ARG A 61 13.59 -10.97 -18.37
CA ARG A 61 12.21 -11.41 -18.34
C ARG A 61 11.44 -10.57 -17.32
N VAL A 62 10.24 -10.17 -17.72
CA VAL A 62 9.32 -9.52 -16.79
C VAL A 62 8.87 -10.61 -15.81
N PRO A 63 9.11 -10.46 -14.49
CA PRO A 63 8.57 -11.40 -13.52
C PRO A 63 7.04 -11.46 -13.68
N PRO A 64 6.42 -12.62 -13.36
CA PRO A 64 4.97 -12.72 -13.46
C PRO A 64 4.34 -11.58 -12.66
N LEU A 65 3.46 -10.81 -13.31
CA LEU A 65 2.71 -9.70 -12.72
C LEU A 65 1.80 -10.15 -11.56
N THR A 66 1.74 -11.46 -11.31
CA THR A 66 1.06 -12.07 -10.17
C THR A 66 1.80 -11.72 -8.89
N HIS A 67 1.23 -10.79 -8.11
CA HIS A 67 1.72 -10.43 -6.79
C HIS A 67 1.95 -11.69 -5.93
N ILE A 68 3.22 -11.96 -5.60
CA ILE A 68 3.57 -12.93 -4.57
C ILE A 68 3.12 -12.32 -3.23
N HIS A 69 1.95 -12.73 -2.75
CA HIS A 69 1.44 -12.31 -1.45
C HIS A 69 2.43 -12.78 -0.37
N LYS A 70 3.02 -11.82 0.34
CA LYS A 70 3.84 -12.12 1.51
C LYS A 70 2.88 -12.28 2.69
N GLY A 71 2.39 -13.50 2.94
CA GLY A 71 1.39 -13.74 3.99
C GLY A 71 1.74 -13.24 5.39
N ILE A 72 3.03 -12.99 5.67
CA ILE A 72 3.48 -12.34 6.91
C ILE A 72 3.06 -10.87 7.03
N VAL A 73 2.96 -10.15 5.91
CA VAL A 73 2.50 -8.75 5.85
C VAL A 73 1.03 -8.70 6.23
N THR A 74 0.19 -9.56 5.65
CA THR A 74 -1.23 -9.68 5.96
C THR A 74 -1.48 -10.01 7.44
N TYR A 75 -0.68 -10.91 8.01
CA TYR A 75 -0.76 -11.24 9.44
C TYR A 75 -0.43 -10.04 10.33
N ARG A 76 0.68 -9.34 10.06
CA ARG A 76 1.08 -8.15 10.82
C ARG A 76 0.04 -7.03 10.70
N LEU A 77 -0.49 -6.81 9.50
CA LEU A 77 -1.57 -5.88 9.25
C LEU A 77 -2.81 -6.21 10.11
N GLY A 78 -3.23 -7.46 10.15
CA GLY A 78 -4.34 -7.92 10.99
C GLY A 78 -4.08 -7.68 12.48
N LEU A 79 -2.88 -8.01 12.96
CA LEU A 79 -2.46 -7.80 14.35
C LEU A 79 -2.51 -6.31 14.73
N LEU A 80 -1.96 -5.43 13.90
CA LEU A 80 -1.94 -3.98 14.13
C LEU A 80 -3.35 -3.39 14.18
N ASN A 81 -4.23 -3.79 13.27
CA ASN A 81 -5.62 -3.36 13.27
C ASN A 81 -6.38 -3.88 14.52
N GLY A 82 -6.11 -5.13 14.94
CA GLY A 82 -6.67 -5.67 16.19
C GLY A 82 -6.26 -4.85 17.42
N LEU A 83 -4.97 -4.52 17.54
CA LEU A 83 -4.47 -3.67 18.63
C LEU A 83 -5.10 -2.28 18.61
N PHE A 84 -5.26 -1.68 17.43
CA PHE A 84 -5.91 -0.39 17.27
C PHE A 84 -7.37 -0.42 17.75
N ILE A 85 -8.13 -1.47 17.42
CA ILE A 85 -9.51 -1.65 17.89
C ILE A 85 -9.57 -1.76 19.43
N VAL A 86 -8.66 -2.52 20.04
CA VAL A 86 -8.59 -2.64 21.50
C VAL A 86 -8.33 -1.27 22.16
N LEU A 87 -7.42 -0.47 21.60
CA LEU A 87 -7.11 0.86 22.11
C LEU A 87 -8.28 1.85 21.90
N LEU A 88 -9.04 1.72 20.81
CA LEU A 88 -10.27 2.49 20.59
C LEU A 88 -11.32 2.19 21.66
N ILE A 89 -11.52 0.92 21.98
CA ILE A 89 -12.43 0.51 23.06
C ILE A 89 -11.94 1.09 24.40
N ASN A 90 -10.64 1.03 24.67
CA ASN A 90 -10.06 1.62 25.88
C ASN A 90 -10.31 3.13 25.99
N LEU A 91 -10.07 3.88 24.91
CA LEU A 91 -10.35 5.32 24.84
C LEU A 91 -11.84 5.63 25.11
N PHE A 92 -12.74 4.82 24.56
CA PHE A 92 -14.18 4.96 24.81
C PHE A 92 -14.55 4.72 26.28
N VAL A 93 -13.95 3.71 26.91
CA VAL A 93 -14.13 3.44 28.35
C VAL A 93 -13.61 4.61 29.19
N ILE A 94 -12.43 5.15 28.88
CA ILE A 94 -11.87 6.34 29.56
C ILE A 94 -12.83 7.53 29.44
N TYR A 95 -13.36 7.78 28.26
CA TYR A 95 -14.34 8.84 28.02
C TYR A 95 -15.59 8.66 28.90
N MET A 96 -16.16 7.46 28.93
CA MET A 96 -17.35 7.16 29.74
C MET A 96 -17.10 7.31 31.24
N LEU A 97 -15.98 6.77 31.76
CA LEU A 97 -15.61 6.87 33.17
C LEU A 97 -15.38 8.31 33.61
N THR A 98 -14.66 9.09 32.80
CA THR A 98 -14.39 10.51 33.08
C THR A 98 -15.70 11.31 33.10
N ARG A 99 -16.60 11.05 32.14
CA ARG A 99 -17.91 11.71 32.08
C ARG A 99 -18.79 11.37 33.28
N TYR A 100 -18.78 10.12 33.72
CA TYR A 100 -19.52 9.69 34.90
C TYR A 100 -18.96 10.32 36.19
N SER A 101 -17.64 10.26 36.40
CA SER A 101 -16.96 10.85 37.55
C SER A 101 -17.19 12.36 37.67
N TYR A 102 -17.20 13.08 36.55
CA TYR A 102 -17.50 14.51 36.54
C TYR A 102 -18.92 14.81 37.04
N LYS A 103 -19.92 14.02 36.63
CA LYS A 103 -21.31 14.18 37.06
C LYS A 103 -21.50 13.92 38.56
N THR A 104 -20.83 12.92 39.11
CA THR A 104 -21.03 12.48 40.49
C THR A 104 -20.25 13.30 41.50
N THR A 105 -18.97 13.60 41.23
CA THR A 105 -18.08 14.17 42.24
C THR A 105 -17.91 15.69 42.08
N LYS A 106 -18.09 16.28 40.90
CA LYS A 106 -17.85 17.72 40.57
C LYS A 106 -16.50 18.33 41.01
N GLN A 107 -15.61 17.56 41.64
CA GLN A 107 -14.35 18.05 42.23
C GLN A 107 -13.23 18.26 41.20
N ARG A 108 -13.39 17.82 39.95
CA ARG A 108 -12.33 17.84 38.93
C ARG A 108 -12.78 18.57 37.66
N LYS A 109 -11.85 19.34 37.07
CA LYS A 109 -12.03 19.97 35.75
C LYS A 109 -12.33 18.87 34.72
N PRO A 110 -13.34 19.05 33.85
CA PRO A 110 -13.60 18.10 32.78
C PRO A 110 -12.42 18.10 31.80
N ILE A 111 -12.07 16.91 31.29
CA ILE A 111 -11.09 16.78 30.21
C ILE A 111 -11.60 17.56 29.00
N ASP A 112 -10.74 18.40 28.41
CA ASP A 112 -11.08 19.19 27.25
C ASP A 112 -10.97 18.36 25.96
N TRP A 113 -12.03 17.60 25.70
CA TRP A 113 -12.16 16.79 24.48
C TRP A 113 -12.22 17.63 23.21
N GLN A 114 -12.66 18.89 23.28
CA GLN A 114 -12.72 19.76 22.10
C GLN A 114 -11.31 20.10 21.63
N THR A 115 -10.44 20.49 22.55
CA THR A 115 -9.02 20.74 22.26
C THR A 115 -8.35 19.48 21.69
N GLY A 116 -8.57 18.31 22.30
CA GLY A 116 -8.04 17.04 21.78
C GLY A 116 -8.47 16.75 20.33
N ILE A 117 -9.75 16.93 20.01
CA ILE A 117 -10.27 16.73 18.64
C ILE A 117 -9.63 17.74 17.66
N ILE A 118 -9.53 19.01 18.04
CA ILE A 118 -8.97 20.06 17.18
C ILE A 118 -7.50 19.78 16.85
N LEU A 119 -6.71 19.31 17.83
CA LEU A 119 -5.30 19.00 17.63
C LEU A 119 -5.09 17.73 16.79
N TYR A 120 -5.86 16.67 17.03
CA TYR A 120 -5.62 15.37 16.39
C TYR A 120 -6.36 15.17 15.06
N ARG A 121 -7.39 15.98 14.73
CA ARG A 121 -8.17 15.83 13.48
C ARG A 121 -7.33 15.91 12.21
N SER A 122 -6.35 16.81 12.14
CA SER A 122 -5.54 17.02 10.94
C SER A 122 -4.70 15.78 10.64
N SER A 123 -4.03 15.26 11.65
CA SER A 123 -3.24 14.04 11.54
C SER A 123 -4.09 12.79 11.26
N LEU A 124 -5.31 12.71 11.80
CA LEU A 124 -6.24 11.62 11.49
C LEU A 124 -6.66 11.62 10.02
N ILE A 125 -6.89 12.79 9.43
CA ILE A 125 -7.24 12.92 8.00
C ILE A 125 -6.14 12.34 7.11
N PHE A 126 -4.87 12.61 7.43
CA PHE A 126 -3.74 12.03 6.70
C PHE A 126 -3.75 10.50 6.77
N ILE A 127 -3.95 9.93 7.96
CA ILE A 127 -4.00 8.48 8.16
C ILE A 127 -5.16 7.85 7.37
N ILE A 128 -6.35 8.45 7.42
CA ILE A 128 -7.51 8.01 6.65
C ILE A 128 -7.22 8.04 5.15
N HIS A 129 -6.53 9.06 4.66
CA HIS A 129 -6.17 9.17 3.25
C HIS A 129 -5.29 8.00 2.79
N PHE A 130 -4.28 7.61 3.58
CA PHE A 130 -3.44 6.44 3.27
C PHE A 130 -4.24 5.13 3.27
N ILE A 131 -5.18 4.97 4.21
CA ILE A 131 -6.08 3.80 4.23
C ILE A 131 -6.92 3.76 2.96
N LEU A 132 -7.50 4.90 2.54
CA LEU A 132 -8.31 4.99 1.33
C LEU A 132 -7.49 4.69 0.07
N ILE A 133 -6.24 5.15 -0.02
CA ILE A 133 -5.33 4.79 -1.11
C ILE A 133 -5.14 3.27 -1.16
N GLY A 134 -4.86 2.63 -0.02
CA GLY A 134 -4.71 1.17 0.06
C GLY A 134 -5.97 0.43 -0.39
N ILE A 135 -7.15 0.87 0.05
CA ILE A 135 -8.45 0.30 -0.35
C ILE A 135 -8.70 0.50 -1.85
N ASN A 136 -8.38 1.67 -2.41
CA ASN A 136 -8.54 1.93 -3.84
C ASN A 136 -7.66 0.99 -4.68
N ILE A 137 -6.41 0.76 -4.27
CA ILE A 137 -5.50 -0.16 -4.96
C ILE A 137 -6.02 -1.61 -4.87
N ILE A 138 -6.57 -2.02 -3.72
CA ILE A 138 -7.24 -3.32 -3.58
C ILE A 138 -8.40 -3.43 -4.58
N GLY A 139 -9.28 -2.43 -4.63
CA GLY A 139 -10.41 -2.39 -5.55
C GLY A 139 -9.97 -2.53 -7.01
N TRP A 140 -8.99 -1.74 -7.43
CA TRP A 140 -8.41 -1.83 -8.78
C TRP A 140 -7.83 -3.21 -9.08
N SER A 141 -7.09 -3.78 -8.12
CA SER A 141 -6.55 -5.13 -8.26
C SER A 141 -7.65 -6.19 -8.40
N SER A 142 -8.76 -6.07 -7.67
CA SER A 142 -9.89 -7.02 -7.76
C SER A 142 -10.63 -6.96 -9.09
N TYR A 143 -10.70 -5.78 -9.72
CA TYR A 143 -11.31 -5.60 -11.04
C TYR A 143 -10.34 -5.82 -12.22
N GLY A 144 -9.10 -6.24 -11.96
CA GLY A 144 -8.10 -6.51 -12.99
C GLY A 144 -7.51 -5.24 -13.63
N ILE A 145 -7.63 -4.09 -12.97
CA ILE A 145 -7.02 -2.84 -13.42
C ILE A 145 -5.54 -2.85 -13.03
N ASN A 146 -4.66 -2.73 -14.02
CA ASN A 146 -3.21 -2.71 -13.82
C ASN A 146 -2.74 -1.34 -13.32
N HIS A 147 -2.91 -1.10 -12.01
CA HIS A 147 -2.50 0.14 -11.34
C HIS A 147 -0.98 0.40 -11.42
N VAL A 148 -0.15 -0.65 -11.48
CA VAL A 148 1.30 -0.53 -11.66
C VAL A 148 1.62 0.16 -12.99
N LEU A 149 0.94 -0.23 -14.07
CA LEU A 149 1.10 0.40 -15.38
C LEU A 149 0.55 1.84 -15.41
N ILE A 150 -0.62 2.08 -14.81
CA ILE A 150 -1.29 3.40 -14.83
C ILE A 150 -0.42 4.48 -14.17
N PHE A 151 0.23 4.15 -13.06
CA PHE A 151 1.13 5.08 -12.37
C PHE A 151 2.59 4.97 -12.81
N GLU A 152 2.87 4.23 -13.88
CA GLU A 152 4.24 4.01 -14.38
C GLU A 152 5.20 3.50 -13.28
N LEU A 153 4.68 2.69 -12.35
CA LEU A 153 5.46 2.10 -11.26
C LEU A 153 6.30 0.94 -11.79
N ASP A 154 7.49 0.75 -11.20
CA ASP A 154 8.33 -0.40 -11.56
C ASP A 154 7.65 -1.71 -11.11
N PRO A 155 7.30 -2.62 -12.04
CA PRO A 155 6.69 -3.91 -11.69
C PRO A 155 7.58 -4.78 -10.81
N ARG A 156 8.90 -4.55 -10.77
CA ARG A 156 9.85 -5.31 -9.95
C ARG A 156 9.95 -4.80 -8.52
N SER A 157 9.69 -3.52 -8.32
CA SER A 157 9.87 -2.84 -7.04
C SER A 157 8.82 -1.75 -6.89
N HIS A 158 7.61 -2.17 -6.55
CA HIS A 158 6.55 -1.27 -6.12
C HIS A 158 5.99 -1.72 -4.78
N ILE A 159 5.44 -0.76 -4.05
CA ILE A 159 4.82 -1.00 -2.75
C ILE A 159 3.52 -1.76 -3.01
N THR A 160 3.33 -2.87 -2.30
CA THR A 160 2.06 -3.60 -2.40
C THR A 160 0.97 -2.90 -1.58
N HIS A 161 -0.30 -3.15 -1.91
CA HIS A 161 -1.41 -2.61 -1.14
C HIS A 161 -1.38 -3.04 0.34
N GLU A 162 -0.88 -4.26 0.63
CA GLU A 162 -0.71 -4.76 2.00
C GLU A 162 0.35 -3.94 2.76
N GLU A 163 1.46 -3.58 2.12
CA GLU A 163 2.53 -2.78 2.71
C GLU A 163 2.09 -1.33 2.96
N ILE A 164 1.29 -0.73 2.05
CA ILE A 164 0.67 0.60 2.25
C ILE A 164 -0.27 0.57 3.46
N LEU A 165 -1.14 -0.43 3.54
CA LEU A 165 -2.07 -0.59 4.65
C LEU A 165 -1.34 -0.89 5.96
N GLU A 166 -0.25 -1.66 5.95
CA GLU A 166 0.56 -1.93 7.14
C GLU A 166 1.15 -0.62 7.71
N GLY A 167 1.69 0.25 6.84
CA GLY A 167 2.18 1.57 7.23
C GLY A 167 1.08 2.48 7.80
N ALA A 168 -0.11 2.44 7.20
CA ALA A 168 -1.25 3.21 7.67
C ALA A 168 -1.77 2.70 9.03
N SER A 169 -1.83 1.38 9.24
CA SER A 169 -2.20 0.77 10.51
C SER A 169 -1.19 1.04 11.62
N LEU A 170 0.12 1.02 11.33
CA LEU A 170 1.16 1.44 12.26
C LEU A 170 0.98 2.91 12.67
N SER A 171 0.75 3.80 11.70
CA SER A 171 0.51 5.22 11.95
C SER A 171 -0.74 5.45 12.80
N SER A 172 -1.81 4.69 12.55
CA SER A 172 -3.05 4.68 13.34
C SER A 172 -2.80 4.26 14.80
N LEU A 173 -1.96 3.24 15.00
CA LEU A 173 -1.61 2.74 16.32
C LEU A 173 -0.84 3.80 17.13
N ILE A 174 0.15 4.43 16.52
CA ILE A 174 0.93 5.49 17.18
C ILE A 174 0.03 6.70 17.46
N TRP A 175 -0.87 7.04 16.53
CA TRP A 175 -1.84 8.13 16.70
C TRP A 175 -2.73 7.93 17.93
N ILE A 176 -3.32 6.73 18.09
CA ILE A 176 -4.21 6.46 19.22
C ILE A 176 -3.47 6.40 20.55
N ILE A 177 -2.24 5.86 20.57
CA ILE A 177 -1.39 5.90 21.77
C ILE A 177 -1.09 7.34 22.15
N SER A 178 -0.73 8.19 21.18
CA SER A 178 -0.49 9.61 21.43
C SER A 178 -1.73 10.33 21.99
N LEU A 179 -2.92 10.04 21.43
CA LEU A 179 -4.18 10.60 21.91
C LEU A 179 -4.51 10.14 23.35
N ILE A 180 -4.27 8.88 23.68
CA ILE A 180 -4.46 8.37 25.05
C ILE A 180 -3.49 9.07 26.01
N ILE A 181 -2.23 9.25 25.63
CA ILE A 181 -1.25 9.99 26.45
C ILE A 181 -1.71 11.44 26.66
N PHE A 182 -2.18 12.12 25.62
CA PHE A 182 -2.76 13.46 25.73
C PHE A 182 -3.89 13.52 26.77
N VAL A 183 -4.83 12.57 26.70
CA VAL A 183 -5.95 12.46 27.64
C VAL A 183 -5.46 12.21 29.07
N LEU A 184 -4.44 11.36 29.25
CA LEU A 184 -3.83 11.10 30.55
C LEU A 184 -3.10 12.35 31.11
N CYS A 185 -2.36 13.08 30.29
CA CYS A 185 -1.72 14.34 30.68
C CYS A 185 -2.76 15.36 31.15
N GLU A 186 -3.87 15.52 30.40
CA GLU A 186 -4.96 16.42 30.77
C GLU A 186 -5.63 15.98 32.08
N TYR A 187 -5.81 14.67 32.27
CA TYR A 187 -6.35 14.11 33.51
C TYR A 187 -5.44 14.36 34.72
N HIS A 188 -4.12 14.28 34.54
CA HIS A 188 -3.12 14.53 35.58
C HIS A 188 -2.70 16.00 35.71
N ARG A 189 -3.29 16.92 34.94
CA ARG A 189 -2.97 18.36 34.91
C ARG A 189 -1.52 18.67 34.49
N LEU A 190 -0.97 17.84 33.61
CA LEU A 190 0.32 18.09 32.95
C LEU A 190 0.09 18.87 31.66
N GLU A 191 1.13 19.56 31.15
CA GLU A 191 1.06 20.24 29.86
C GLU A 191 0.83 19.23 28.72
N SER A 192 -0.40 19.16 28.23
CA SER A 192 -0.84 18.16 27.25
C SER A 192 -0.55 18.57 25.80
N HIS A 193 -0.43 19.88 25.51
CA HIS A 193 -0.34 20.43 24.15
C HIS A 193 0.89 19.95 23.36
N TRP A 194 2.02 19.73 24.04
CA TRP A 194 3.27 19.27 23.41
C TRP A 194 3.15 17.88 22.79
N GLN A 195 2.24 17.03 23.31
CA GLN A 195 2.11 15.65 22.88
C GLN A 195 1.73 15.52 21.39
N SER A 196 0.85 16.39 20.89
CA SER A 196 0.47 16.43 19.48
C SER A 196 1.65 16.84 18.58
N MET A 197 2.46 17.80 19.03
CA MET A 197 3.64 18.25 18.30
C MET A 197 4.72 17.16 18.23
N ILE A 198 4.97 16.47 19.34
CA ILE A 198 5.91 15.34 19.41
C ILE A 198 5.49 14.24 18.42
N PHE A 199 4.19 13.94 18.35
CA PHE A 199 3.67 12.96 17.41
C PHE A 199 3.87 13.37 15.95
N ILE A 200 3.58 14.63 15.59
CA ILE A 200 3.83 15.13 14.23
C ILE A 200 5.32 15.07 13.89
N PHE A 201 6.18 15.48 14.82
CA PHE A 201 7.63 15.40 14.62
C PHE A 201 8.11 13.95 14.44
N LEU A 202 7.53 13.01 15.19
CA LEU A 202 7.82 11.58 15.04
C LEU A 202 7.39 11.03 13.68
N ILE A 203 6.23 11.45 13.15
CA ILE A 203 5.82 11.07 11.79
C ILE A 203 6.79 11.64 10.75
N ILE A 204 7.14 12.92 10.86
CA ILE A 204 8.09 13.58 9.94
C ILE A 204 9.44 12.86 10.00
N PHE A 205 9.95 12.58 11.20
CA PHE A 205 11.19 11.85 11.40
C PHE A 205 11.14 10.44 10.79
N LEU A 206 10.03 9.72 10.96
CA LEU A 206 9.84 8.40 10.36
C LEU A 206 9.82 8.46 8.82
N LEU A 207 9.23 9.52 8.26
CA LEU A 207 9.12 9.74 6.81
C LEU A 207 10.45 10.16 6.18
N PHE A 208 11.30 10.90 6.89
CA PHE A 208 12.65 11.25 6.42
C PHE A 208 13.73 10.29 6.92
N ASN A 209 13.36 9.20 7.59
CA ASN A 209 14.31 8.29 8.22
C ASN A 209 15.27 7.67 7.18
N PRO A 210 16.58 7.95 7.25
CA PRO A 210 17.57 7.41 6.31
C PRO A 210 17.89 5.93 6.59
N LEU A 211 17.47 5.40 7.74
CA LEU A 211 17.71 4.00 8.12
C LEU A 211 16.95 3.04 7.20
N ASN A 212 17.49 1.85 7.00
CA ASN A 212 16.90 0.81 6.15
C ASN A 212 15.73 0.07 6.83
N ILE A 213 14.84 0.82 7.46
CA ILE A 213 13.70 0.35 8.27
C ILE A 213 12.43 0.81 7.55
N MET A 214 11.38 -0.01 7.48
CA MET A 214 10.10 0.31 6.82
C MET A 214 10.22 0.72 5.33
N HIS A 215 10.63 -0.18 4.44
CA HIS A 215 10.64 0.03 2.99
C HIS A 215 11.36 1.30 2.52
N ARG A 216 12.70 1.33 2.68
CA ARG A 216 13.56 2.45 2.26
C ARG A 216 13.39 2.87 0.80
N SER A 217 13.19 1.90 -0.11
CA SER A 217 13.01 2.13 -1.56
C SER A 217 11.73 2.87 -1.93
N ALA A 218 10.79 3.02 -0.99
CA ALA A 218 9.59 3.82 -1.17
C ALA A 218 9.76 5.29 -0.74
N ARG A 219 10.83 5.60 0.01
CA ARG A 219 11.08 6.94 0.57
C ARG A 219 12.09 7.76 -0.24
N TYR A 220 12.98 7.09 -0.97
CA TYR A 220 14.09 7.66 -1.73
C TYR A 220 14.25 6.96 -3.06
#